data_AF-A0A0S8I877-F1
#
_entry.id   AF-A0A0S8I877-F1
#
_cell.length_a   1.000
_cell.length_b   1.000
_cell.length_c   1.000
_cell.angle_alpha   90.00
_cell.angle_beta   90.00
_cell.angle_gamma   90.00
#
_symmetry.space_group_name_H-M   'P 1'
#
loop_
_entity.id
_entity.type
_entity.pdbx_description
1 polymer ?
#
loop_
_entity_poly.entity_id
_entity_poly.type
_entity_poly.pdbx_seq_one_letter_code
_entity_poly.pdbx_strand_id
1 'polypeptide(L)'
;MVLKIFRPQYWMLDRKVRNTNRLVVIALILVLMFGGQWLYGNLIRDNLTLLHSDQAVTAIALYLPLGLFFFVLFAILGIGDVMHQLYLASDLELLMIAPIRYRTIFMVKLLQCSRATLIPALGLGTFLFALGWAWNASLSYYLLSVLLILATMTLATAMIMIFVILLARLLPAQKIRSWMPILVVLTTFLLMLGQQPATEWLLGQTDLITLLTEGLLNPVQLGRIALGFGALALLTSVAASQIFNLAFHEGWDRLREVPTRQAPVSLVTRRSWGTYQLVRTLPTPLRHFLVKEWLELKRNPRGLINLAQPLILVVALVLLPAIRSGTGRDTLQPLLFGFMMMMLALFIGILPIGTSLMAVAQEGRRMALLRVAPISMSDVIKGKFWATWAPMALSWTVVLIIAGMWLQFPLWQIGSLAGMTILGLAGASVMTVAVGGLSVDFTAEELNQRMSLGVSYLLMGINSVYMLLTIAVFVWLVIRLFSDSLVVVAIQTLAGFGAVGWLFSDSLWGPIALLIGQVAFWIGVKILWGAAVRRLETWEGI
;
A
#
# COMPACT_ATOMS: atom_id res chain seq x y z
N MET A 1 20.19 27.66 6.65
CA MET A 1 20.92 26.38 6.83
C MET A 1 20.12 25.18 6.30
N VAL A 2 18.84 25.02 6.71
CA VAL A 2 17.91 24.00 6.21
C VAL A 2 17.90 23.90 4.67
N LEU A 3 17.79 25.03 3.97
CA LEU A 3 17.79 25.10 2.50
C LEU A 3 19.08 24.56 1.85
N LYS A 4 20.24 24.64 2.52
CA LYS A 4 21.51 24.06 2.02
C LYS A 4 21.51 22.53 2.12
N ILE A 5 20.83 21.95 3.11
CA ILE A 5 20.67 20.49 3.27
C ILE A 5 19.65 19.95 2.24
N PHE A 6 18.63 20.74 1.92
CA PHE A 6 17.69 20.40 0.85
C PHE A 6 18.30 20.54 -0.55
N ARG A 7 19.33 21.38 -0.74
CA ARG A 7 19.88 21.64 -2.08
C ARG A 7 20.38 20.38 -2.79
N PRO A 8 21.14 19.45 -2.18
CA PRO A 8 21.50 18.18 -2.82
C PRO A 8 20.29 17.30 -3.16
N GLN A 9 19.30 17.22 -2.27
CA GLN A 9 18.08 16.45 -2.52
C GLN A 9 17.24 17.06 -3.65
N TYR A 10 17.12 18.39 -3.68
CA TYR A 10 16.48 19.14 -4.76
C TYR A 10 17.26 19.00 -6.07
N TRP A 11 18.59 19.02 -6.03
CA TRP A 11 19.43 18.73 -7.21
C TRP A 11 19.26 17.30 -7.70
N MET A 12 19.14 16.31 -6.80
CA MET A 12 18.82 14.94 -7.18
C MET A 12 17.41 14.82 -7.73
N LEU A 13 16.44 15.56 -7.17
CA LEU A 13 15.07 15.63 -7.68
C LEU A 13 15.03 16.31 -9.05
N ASP A 14 15.68 17.44 -9.24
CA ASP A 14 15.79 18.15 -10.51
C ASP A 14 16.50 17.30 -11.56
N ARG A 15 17.60 16.62 -11.20
CA ARG A 15 18.28 15.68 -12.11
C ARG A 15 17.38 14.49 -12.45
N LYS A 16 16.66 13.92 -11.48
CA LYS A 16 15.69 12.84 -11.73
C LYS A 16 14.52 13.33 -12.59
N VAL A 17 13.99 14.53 -12.36
CA VAL A 17 12.88 15.12 -13.12
C VAL A 17 13.32 15.48 -14.54
N ARG A 18 14.52 16.03 -14.72
CA ARG A 18 15.09 16.29 -16.05
C ARG A 18 15.36 15.02 -16.84
N ASN A 19 15.78 13.94 -16.17
CA ASN A 19 15.96 12.63 -16.79
C ASN A 19 14.65 11.86 -16.96
N THR A 20 13.59 12.21 -16.23
CA THR A 20 12.28 11.61 -16.43
C THR A 20 11.73 12.19 -17.72
N ASN A 21 11.38 11.32 -18.67
CA ASN A 21 10.82 11.74 -19.94
C ASN A 21 9.61 12.66 -19.68
N ARG A 22 9.69 13.92 -20.13
CA ARG A 22 8.64 14.94 -19.89
C ARG A 22 7.27 14.44 -20.34
N LEU A 23 7.23 13.61 -21.38
CA LEU A 23 6.00 12.97 -21.86
C LEU A 23 5.34 12.08 -20.81
N VAL A 24 6.12 11.37 -19.98
CA VAL A 24 5.57 10.52 -18.91
C VAL A 24 4.94 11.36 -17.80
N VAL A 25 5.60 12.45 -17.42
CA VAL A 25 5.05 13.37 -16.40
C VAL A 25 3.78 14.04 -16.92
N ILE A 26 3.79 14.52 -18.16
CA ILE A 26 2.61 15.12 -18.81
C ILE A 26 1.49 14.08 -18.93
N ALA A 27 1.80 12.87 -19.38
CA ALA A 27 0.81 11.79 -19.48
C ALA A 27 0.21 11.44 -18.11
N LEU A 28 1.02 11.37 -17.05
CA LEU A 28 0.52 11.14 -15.68
C LEU A 28 -0.41 12.28 -15.23
N ILE A 29 -0.04 13.54 -15.47
CA ILE A 29 -0.88 14.70 -15.14
C ILE A 29 -2.19 14.64 -15.93
N LEU A 30 -2.14 14.33 -17.23
CA LEU A 30 -3.33 14.20 -18.07
C LEU A 30 -4.21 13.04 -17.61
N VAL A 31 -3.63 11.88 -17.28
CA VAL A 31 -4.38 10.72 -16.76
C VAL A 31 -5.03 11.06 -15.41
N LEU A 32 -4.34 11.77 -14.51
CA LEU A 32 -4.93 12.20 -13.24
C LEU A 32 -6.01 13.25 -13.43
N MET A 33 -5.81 14.20 -14.35
CA MET A 33 -6.75 15.28 -14.60
C MET A 33 -8.00 14.77 -15.33
N PHE A 34 -7.85 14.04 -16.44
CA PHE A 34 -8.97 13.46 -17.19
C PHE A 34 -9.60 12.27 -16.47
N GLY A 35 -8.80 11.40 -15.88
CA GLY A 35 -9.30 10.28 -15.09
C GLY A 35 -10.05 10.76 -13.86
N GLY A 36 -9.52 11.78 -13.16
CA GLY A 36 -10.20 12.44 -12.04
C GLY A 36 -11.49 13.13 -12.47
N GLN A 37 -11.47 13.86 -13.58
CA GLN A 37 -12.67 14.50 -14.15
C GLN A 37 -13.72 13.49 -14.60
N TRP A 38 -13.31 12.36 -15.18
CA TRP A 38 -14.21 11.30 -15.61
C TRP A 38 -14.82 10.56 -14.42
N LEU A 39 -14.01 10.22 -13.41
CA LEU A 39 -14.48 9.68 -12.13
C LEU A 39 -15.47 10.65 -11.49
N TYR A 40 -15.12 11.93 -11.46
CA TYR A 40 -15.99 12.96 -10.92
C TYR A 40 -17.32 13.04 -11.68
N GLY A 41 -17.27 13.18 -13.00
CA GLY A 41 -18.46 13.36 -13.84
C GLY A 41 -19.42 12.17 -13.79
N ASN A 42 -18.91 10.93 -13.75
CA ASN A 42 -19.75 9.73 -13.83
C ASN A 42 -20.06 9.08 -12.48
N LEU A 43 -19.25 9.28 -11.45
CA LEU A 43 -19.44 8.64 -10.14
C LEU A 43 -19.80 9.63 -9.04
N ILE A 44 -19.30 10.85 -9.09
CA ILE A 44 -19.49 11.82 -8.01
C ILE A 44 -20.64 12.77 -8.34
N ARG A 45 -20.65 13.37 -9.54
CA ARG A 45 -21.58 14.44 -9.93
C ARG A 45 -23.06 14.08 -9.73
N ASP A 46 -23.48 12.92 -10.22
CA ASP A 46 -24.89 12.49 -10.12
C ASP A 46 -25.26 12.07 -8.68
N ASN A 47 -24.26 11.74 -7.85
CA ASN A 47 -24.44 11.53 -6.42
C ASN A 47 -24.39 12.86 -5.62
N LEU A 48 -23.77 13.91 -6.15
CA LEU A 48 -23.71 15.23 -5.51
C LEU A 48 -25.08 15.94 -5.50
N THR A 49 -25.98 15.61 -6.41
CA THR A 49 -27.36 16.10 -6.34
C THR A 49 -28.11 15.52 -5.15
N LEU A 50 -27.78 14.29 -4.72
CA LEU A 50 -28.28 13.71 -3.47
C LEU A 50 -27.66 14.39 -2.23
N LEU A 51 -26.43 14.92 -2.36
CA LEU A 51 -25.73 15.68 -1.32
C LEU A 51 -26.27 17.11 -1.10
N HIS A 52 -27.32 17.54 -1.80
CA HIS A 52 -28.08 18.75 -1.45
C HIS A 52 -29.28 18.47 -0.52
N SER A 53 -29.55 17.20 -0.21
CA SER A 53 -30.61 16.79 0.72
C SER A 53 -30.08 16.59 2.14
N ASP A 54 -30.96 16.43 3.13
CA ASP A 54 -30.59 16.07 4.52
C ASP A 54 -29.73 14.80 4.61
N GLN A 55 -29.76 13.95 3.59
CA GLN A 55 -28.90 12.77 3.46
C GLN A 55 -27.42 13.14 3.37
N ALA A 56 -27.08 14.36 2.96
CA ALA A 56 -25.70 14.83 2.82
C ALA A 56 -24.97 14.88 4.15
N VAL A 57 -25.65 15.40 5.18
CA VAL A 57 -25.12 15.47 6.54
C VAL A 57 -24.83 14.07 7.04
N THR A 58 -25.74 13.12 6.81
CA THR A 58 -25.54 11.72 7.19
C THR A 58 -24.39 11.06 6.44
N ALA A 59 -24.19 11.39 5.16
CA ALA A 59 -23.09 10.87 4.36
C ALA A 59 -21.74 11.42 4.87
N ILE A 60 -21.62 12.73 5.10
CA ILE A 60 -20.41 13.36 5.64
C ILE A 60 -20.08 12.79 7.02
N ALA A 61 -21.09 12.66 7.88
CA ALA A 61 -20.97 12.04 9.20
C ALA A 61 -20.41 10.61 9.16
N LEU A 62 -20.75 9.84 8.13
CA LEU A 62 -20.26 8.48 7.95
C LEU A 62 -18.85 8.44 7.35
N TYR A 63 -18.57 9.28 6.35
CA TYR A 63 -17.30 9.27 5.62
C TYR A 63 -16.15 9.91 6.39
N LEU A 64 -16.41 10.87 7.28
CA LEU A 64 -15.37 11.54 8.05
C LEU A 64 -14.60 10.60 9.01
N PRO A 65 -15.25 9.87 9.94
CA PRO A 65 -14.55 8.91 10.79
C PRO A 65 -13.86 7.82 9.98
N LEU A 66 -14.49 7.35 8.89
CA LEU A 66 -13.88 6.40 7.96
C LEU A 66 -12.59 6.97 7.34
N GLY A 67 -12.62 8.22 6.86
CA GLY A 67 -11.49 8.90 6.26
C GLY A 67 -10.34 9.13 7.24
N LEU A 68 -10.65 9.59 8.46
CA LEU A 68 -9.66 9.71 9.54
C LEU A 68 -9.07 8.36 9.92
N PHE A 69 -9.90 7.32 9.97
CA PHE A 69 -9.45 5.98 10.27
C PHE A 69 -8.51 5.43 9.20
N PHE A 70 -8.89 5.53 7.93
CA PHE A 70 -8.02 5.19 6.82
C PHE A 70 -6.71 5.97 6.91
N PHE A 71 -6.78 7.26 7.23
CA PHE A 71 -5.60 8.09 7.39
C PHE A 71 -4.64 7.53 8.45
N VAL A 72 -5.15 7.21 9.65
CA VAL A 72 -4.35 6.62 10.73
C VAL A 72 -3.85 5.21 10.38
N LEU A 73 -4.66 4.40 9.71
CA LEU A 73 -4.26 3.07 9.22
C LEU A 73 -3.07 3.17 8.28
N PHE A 74 -3.14 4.02 7.24
CA PHE A 74 -2.03 4.24 6.32
C PHE A 74 -0.81 4.83 7.02
N ALA A 75 -1.03 5.69 8.01
CA ALA A 75 0.03 6.21 8.87
C ALA A 75 0.77 5.05 9.60
N ILE A 76 0.04 4.11 10.19
CA ILE A 76 0.61 2.91 10.85
C ILE A 76 1.34 1.99 9.87
N LEU A 77 0.80 1.80 8.66
CA LEU A 77 1.51 1.06 7.61
C LEU A 77 2.86 1.71 7.25
N GLY A 78 2.98 3.03 7.45
CA GLY A 78 4.20 3.82 7.29
C GLY A 78 5.29 3.58 8.36
N ILE A 79 5.00 2.88 9.47
CA ILE A 79 5.98 2.60 10.54
C ILE A 79 7.26 1.94 9.99
N GLY A 80 7.10 1.04 9.01
CA GLY A 80 8.19 0.39 8.26
C GLY A 80 9.19 1.37 7.63
N ASP A 81 8.65 2.38 6.95
CA ASP A 81 9.43 3.41 6.27
C ASP A 81 10.02 4.38 7.29
N VAL A 82 9.23 4.84 8.27
CA VAL A 82 9.73 5.75 9.32
C VAL A 82 10.92 5.15 10.08
N MET A 83 10.84 3.89 10.49
CA MET A 83 11.97 3.21 11.13
C MET A 83 13.19 3.12 10.21
N HIS A 84 12.96 2.88 8.91
CA HIS A 84 14.06 2.84 7.95
C HIS A 84 14.74 4.19 7.83
N GLN A 85 13.96 5.26 7.63
CA GLN A 85 14.47 6.61 7.47
C GLN A 85 15.19 7.10 8.72
N LEU A 86 14.66 6.75 9.90
CA LEU A 86 15.20 7.18 11.19
C LEU A 86 16.48 6.44 11.59
N TYR A 87 16.56 5.12 11.37
CA TYR A 87 17.64 4.31 11.95
C TYR A 87 18.51 3.54 10.95
N LEU A 88 17.98 3.22 9.78
CA LEU A 88 18.62 2.31 8.82
C LEU A 88 19.04 3.01 7.52
N ALA A 89 18.84 4.32 7.42
CA ALA A 89 19.26 5.10 6.27
C ALA A 89 20.78 5.33 6.33
N SER A 90 21.46 5.12 5.20
CA SER A 90 22.90 5.32 5.02
C SER A 90 23.32 6.78 5.29
N ASP A 91 22.47 7.73 4.90
CA ASP A 91 22.69 9.17 5.08
C ASP A 91 22.81 9.60 6.55
N LEU A 92 22.26 8.80 7.46
CA LEU A 92 22.24 9.10 8.88
C LEU A 92 23.65 9.13 9.48
N GLU A 93 24.55 8.24 9.07
CA GLU A 93 25.94 8.22 9.55
C GLU A 93 26.62 9.56 9.29
N LEU A 94 26.49 10.03 8.05
CA LEU A 94 27.04 11.30 7.63
C LEU A 94 26.40 12.47 8.39
N LEU A 95 25.08 12.43 8.59
CA LEU A 95 24.36 13.46 9.33
C LEU A 95 24.76 13.52 10.81
N MET A 96 25.11 12.39 11.43
CA MET A 96 25.51 12.31 12.83
C MET A 96 26.96 12.75 13.05
N ILE A 97 27.82 12.62 12.05
CA ILE A 97 29.22 13.11 12.09
C ILE A 97 29.29 14.61 11.75
N ALA A 98 28.36 15.10 10.92
CA ALA A 98 28.33 16.51 10.53
C ALA A 98 27.99 17.43 11.72
N PRO A 99 28.55 18.66 11.79
CA PRO A 99 28.25 19.63 12.85
C PRO A 99 26.86 20.29 12.63
N ILE A 100 25.81 19.47 12.56
CA ILE A 100 24.43 19.88 12.34
C ILE A 100 23.65 19.66 13.63
N ARG A 101 22.89 20.68 14.06
CA ARG A 101 22.04 20.56 15.25
C ARG A 101 20.96 19.47 15.04
N TYR A 102 20.75 18.60 16.02
CA TYR A 102 19.77 17.51 15.98
C TYR A 102 18.35 17.94 15.59
N ARG A 103 17.91 19.13 16.02
CA ARG A 103 16.61 19.71 15.62
C ARG A 103 16.47 19.83 14.10
N THR A 104 17.57 20.13 13.40
CA THR A 104 17.59 20.23 11.93
C THR A 104 17.47 18.84 11.30
N ILE A 105 18.19 17.86 11.84
CA ILE A 105 18.12 16.45 11.39
C ILE A 105 16.69 15.93 11.56
N PHE A 106 16.07 16.17 12.73
CA PHE A 106 14.70 15.80 13.01
C PHE A 106 13.71 16.41 12.00
N MET A 107 13.80 17.72 11.71
CA MET A 107 12.89 18.37 10.75
C MET A 107 13.03 17.82 9.33
N VAL A 108 14.26 17.52 8.90
CA VAL A 108 14.49 16.87 7.60
C VAL A 108 13.88 15.48 7.59
N LYS A 109 14.06 14.68 8.65
CA LYS A 109 13.49 13.34 8.76
C LYS A 109 11.96 13.36 8.87
N LEU A 110 11.38 14.34 9.55
CA LEU A 110 9.93 14.56 9.61
C LEU A 110 9.35 14.79 8.20
N LEU A 111 9.99 15.65 7.40
CA LEU A 111 9.57 15.90 6.02
C LEU A 111 9.81 14.71 5.08
N GLN A 112 10.86 13.91 5.32
CA GLN A 112 11.08 12.67 4.56
C GLN A 112 10.03 11.61 4.90
N CYS A 113 9.69 11.46 6.18
CA CYS A 113 8.72 10.50 6.68
C CYS A 113 7.27 10.87 6.33
N SER A 114 6.95 12.16 6.16
CA SER A 114 5.61 12.60 5.75
C SER A 114 5.23 12.18 4.32
N ARG A 115 6.20 11.67 3.55
CA ARG A 115 5.93 11.04 2.25
C ARG A 115 5.04 9.80 2.39
N ALA A 116 5.15 9.05 3.49
CA ALA A 116 4.31 7.88 3.73
C ALA A 116 2.84 8.26 3.97
N THR A 117 2.57 9.45 4.51
CA THR A 117 1.20 9.97 4.74
C THR A 117 0.65 10.76 3.56
N LEU A 118 1.41 10.93 2.47
CA LEU A 118 0.98 11.71 1.31
C LEU A 118 -0.23 11.09 0.60
N ILE A 119 -0.23 9.77 0.40
CA ILE A 119 -1.33 9.07 -0.28
C ILE A 119 -2.66 9.24 0.46
N PRO A 120 -2.78 8.91 1.76
CA PRO A 120 -4.05 9.11 2.47
C PRO A 120 -4.41 10.60 2.60
N ALA A 121 -3.42 11.49 2.68
CA ALA A 121 -3.65 12.93 2.67
C ALA A 121 -4.25 13.43 1.36
N LEU A 122 -3.78 12.92 0.21
CA LEU A 122 -4.36 13.22 -1.10
C LEU A 122 -5.78 12.64 -1.22
N GLY A 123 -6.03 11.46 -0.64
CA GLY A 123 -7.38 10.88 -0.57
C GLY A 123 -8.34 11.78 0.21
N LEU A 124 -7.96 12.17 1.44
CA LEU A 124 -8.73 13.09 2.27
C LEU A 124 -8.90 14.46 1.59
N GLY A 125 -7.84 14.95 0.93
CA GLY A 125 -7.88 16.20 0.19
C GLY A 125 -8.81 16.16 -1.00
N THR A 126 -8.81 15.08 -1.77
CA THR A 126 -9.74 14.89 -2.89
C THR A 126 -11.19 14.90 -2.40
N PHE A 127 -11.46 14.26 -1.26
CA PHE A 127 -12.78 14.29 -0.62
C PHE A 127 -13.19 15.72 -0.21
N LEU A 128 -12.33 16.46 0.50
CA LEU A 128 -12.61 17.85 0.91
C LEU A 128 -12.80 18.79 -0.29
N PHE A 129 -11.98 18.64 -1.34
CA PHE A 129 -12.10 19.43 -2.55
C PHE A 129 -13.39 19.12 -3.30
N ALA A 130 -13.78 17.85 -3.38
CA ALA A 130 -15.06 17.44 -3.97
C ALA A 130 -16.24 18.02 -3.18
N LEU A 131 -16.15 18.05 -1.84
CA LEU A 131 -17.16 18.67 -0.97
C LEU A 131 -17.26 20.18 -1.21
N GLY A 132 -16.13 20.89 -1.19
CA GLY A 132 -16.09 22.33 -1.46
C GLY A 132 -16.62 22.68 -2.85
N TRP A 133 -16.31 21.87 -3.86
CA TRP A 133 -16.81 22.07 -5.21
C TRP A 133 -18.32 21.85 -5.29
N ALA A 134 -18.84 20.78 -4.69
CA ALA A 134 -20.27 20.48 -4.68
C ALA A 134 -21.12 21.59 -4.05
N TRP A 135 -20.57 22.30 -3.06
CA TRP A 135 -21.24 23.38 -2.35
C TRP A 135 -20.90 24.77 -2.90
N ASN A 136 -20.21 24.86 -4.05
CA ASN A 136 -19.72 26.12 -4.62
C ASN A 136 -18.96 26.99 -3.59
N ALA A 137 -18.10 26.35 -2.78
CA ALA A 137 -17.37 27.00 -1.70
C ALA A 137 -16.39 28.07 -2.23
N SER A 138 -16.13 29.07 -1.39
CA SER A 138 -15.21 30.17 -1.70
C SER A 138 -13.74 29.72 -1.78
N LEU A 139 -12.87 30.53 -2.39
CA LEU A 139 -11.44 30.21 -2.51
C LEU A 139 -10.75 29.96 -1.15
N SER A 140 -11.18 30.64 -0.10
CA SER A 140 -10.64 30.45 1.26
C SER A 140 -10.87 29.05 1.79
N TYR A 141 -11.98 28.40 1.42
CA TYR A 141 -12.27 27.01 1.78
C TYR A 141 -11.16 26.06 1.32
N TYR A 142 -10.73 26.17 0.06
CA TYR A 142 -9.71 25.30 -0.51
C TYR A 142 -8.34 25.54 0.13
N LEU A 143 -7.99 26.80 0.41
CA LEU A 143 -6.76 27.15 1.11
C LEU A 143 -6.73 26.57 2.53
N LEU A 144 -7.85 26.68 3.25
CA LEU A 144 -8.00 26.10 4.59
C LEU A 144 -7.98 24.57 4.57
N SER A 145 -8.58 23.95 3.55
CA SER A 145 -8.52 22.50 3.36
C SER A 145 -7.08 22.02 3.15
N VAL A 146 -6.28 22.71 2.32
CA VAL A 146 -4.85 22.40 2.15
C VAL A 146 -4.09 22.53 3.47
N LEU A 147 -4.34 23.59 4.25
CA LEU A 147 -3.72 23.77 5.56
C LEU A 147 -4.08 22.65 6.53
N LEU A 148 -5.35 22.24 6.57
CA LEU A 148 -5.84 21.13 7.38
C LEU A 148 -5.16 19.80 7.01
N ILE A 149 -5.01 19.54 5.71
CA ILE A 149 -4.33 18.33 5.22
C ILE A 149 -2.86 18.32 5.65
N LEU A 150 -2.14 19.43 5.46
CA LEU A 150 -0.73 19.55 5.86
C LEU A 150 -0.56 19.41 7.37
N ALA A 151 -1.47 19.98 8.16
CA ALA A 151 -1.47 19.85 9.61
C ALA A 151 -1.68 18.38 10.04
N THR A 152 -2.70 17.72 9.47
CA THR A 152 -3.02 16.31 9.74
C THR A 152 -1.90 15.35 9.31
N MET A 153 -1.25 15.61 8.16
CA MET A 153 -0.03 14.92 7.72
C MET A 153 1.10 15.04 8.74
N THR A 154 1.42 16.26 9.13
CA THR A 154 2.52 16.54 10.06
C THR A 154 2.24 15.89 11.42
N LEU A 155 1.02 16.01 11.92
CA LEU A 155 0.57 15.41 13.18
C LEU A 155 0.76 13.89 13.17
N ALA A 156 0.23 13.19 12.16
CA ALA A 156 0.36 11.74 12.11
C ALA A 156 1.81 11.28 11.95
N THR A 157 2.61 11.96 11.11
CA THR A 157 4.03 11.63 10.97
C THR A 157 4.79 11.85 12.29
N ALA A 158 4.55 12.95 13.00
CA ALA A 158 5.17 13.20 14.29
C ALA A 158 4.78 12.13 15.32
N MET A 159 3.51 11.73 15.37
CA MET A 159 3.05 10.65 16.24
C MET A 159 3.71 9.31 15.93
N ILE A 160 3.82 8.93 14.65
CA ILE A 160 4.53 7.71 14.25
C ILE A 160 6.00 7.78 14.62
N MET A 161 6.67 8.93 14.41
CA MET A 161 8.07 9.09 14.78
C MET A 161 8.27 8.91 16.29
N ILE A 162 7.42 9.53 17.12
CA ILE A 162 7.44 9.32 18.57
C ILE A 162 7.29 7.83 18.89
N PHE A 163 6.29 7.17 18.31
CA PHE A 163 6.04 5.76 18.52
C PHE A 163 7.26 4.90 18.14
N VAL A 164 7.86 5.15 16.97
CA VAL A 164 9.04 4.42 16.48
C VAL A 164 10.26 4.65 17.36
N ILE A 165 10.49 5.88 17.83
CA ILE A 165 11.62 6.20 18.73
C ILE A 165 11.43 5.49 20.08
N LEU A 166 10.22 5.54 20.65
CA LEU A 166 9.91 4.83 21.89
C LEU A 166 10.03 3.32 21.72
N LEU A 167 9.56 2.78 20.59
CA LEU A 167 9.66 1.37 20.27
C LEU A 167 11.13 0.93 20.15
N ALA A 168 11.96 1.73 19.49
CA ALA A 168 13.39 1.46 19.36
C ALA A 168 14.13 1.50 20.69
N ARG A 169 13.60 2.26 21.67
CA ARG A 169 14.11 2.28 23.04
C ARG A 169 13.68 1.06 23.86
N LEU A 170 12.43 0.65 23.72
CA LEU A 170 11.83 -0.44 24.51
C LEU A 170 12.26 -1.83 24.04
N LEU A 171 12.51 -1.99 22.73
CA LEU A 171 12.85 -3.28 22.16
C LEU A 171 14.35 -3.39 21.90
N PRO A 172 14.97 -4.54 22.22
CA PRO A 172 16.36 -4.76 21.86
C PRO A 172 16.49 -4.77 20.33
N ALA A 173 17.51 -4.08 19.82
CA ALA A 173 17.80 -3.92 18.40
C ALA A 173 17.72 -5.21 17.58
N GLN A 174 18.24 -6.29 18.14
CA GLN A 174 18.24 -7.63 17.55
C GLN A 174 16.83 -8.13 17.24
N LYS A 175 15.87 -7.76 18.10
CA LYS A 175 14.47 -8.17 18.00
C LYS A 175 13.63 -7.19 17.19
N ILE A 176 13.94 -5.90 17.17
CA ILE A 176 13.16 -4.90 16.42
C ILE A 176 12.91 -5.37 14.99
N ARG A 177 13.96 -5.87 14.32
CA ARG A 177 13.86 -6.39 12.96
C ARG A 177 12.82 -7.51 12.86
N SER A 178 12.90 -8.54 13.70
CA SER A 178 12.00 -9.71 13.65
C SER A 178 10.60 -9.44 14.21
N TRP A 179 10.46 -8.49 15.14
CA TRP A 179 9.20 -8.16 15.79
C TRP A 179 8.39 -7.09 15.05
N MET A 180 9.03 -6.31 14.18
CA MET A 180 8.33 -5.28 13.41
C MET A 180 7.08 -5.77 12.68
N PRO A 181 7.09 -6.93 11.97
CA PRO A 181 5.86 -7.47 11.38
C PRO A 181 4.75 -7.72 12.40
N ILE A 182 5.12 -8.31 13.53
CA ILE A 182 4.20 -8.65 14.60
C ILE A 182 3.59 -7.37 15.17
N LEU A 183 4.41 -6.33 15.39
CA LEU A 183 3.97 -5.06 15.94
C LEU A 183 3.08 -4.29 14.97
N VAL A 184 3.42 -4.23 13.69
CA VAL A 184 2.55 -3.57 12.69
C VAL A 184 1.20 -4.27 12.62
N VAL A 185 1.21 -5.61 12.56
CA VAL A 185 -0.03 -6.41 12.57
C VAL A 185 -0.83 -6.17 13.86
N LEU A 186 -0.17 -6.22 15.02
CA LEU A 186 -0.82 -6.02 16.32
C LEU A 186 -1.36 -4.61 16.49
N THR A 187 -0.58 -3.57 16.17
CA THR A 187 -1.02 -2.18 16.24
C THR A 187 -2.18 -1.94 15.27
N THR A 188 -2.13 -2.51 14.07
CA THR A 188 -3.24 -2.41 13.12
C THR A 188 -4.48 -3.14 13.65
N PHE A 189 -4.31 -4.33 14.23
CA PHE A 189 -5.38 -5.09 14.85
C PHE A 189 -6.03 -4.32 16.01
N LEU A 190 -5.24 -3.72 16.90
CA LEU A 190 -5.72 -2.89 18.01
C LEU A 190 -6.43 -1.64 17.51
N LEU A 191 -5.89 -0.98 16.48
CA LEU A 191 -6.54 0.19 15.88
C LEU A 191 -7.90 -0.19 15.26
N MET A 192 -7.96 -1.33 14.55
CA MET A 192 -9.20 -1.85 13.97
C MET A 192 -10.23 -2.21 15.04
N LEU A 193 -9.81 -2.89 16.11
CA LEU A 193 -10.69 -3.16 17.25
C LEU A 193 -11.17 -1.89 17.94
N GLY A 194 -10.32 -0.87 18.06
CA GLY A 194 -10.68 0.42 18.63
C GLY A 194 -11.57 1.27 17.71
N GLN A 195 -11.53 1.04 16.39
CA GLN A 195 -12.30 1.80 15.42
C GLN A 195 -13.80 1.68 15.65
N GLN A 196 -14.31 0.46 15.80
CA GLN A 196 -15.75 0.24 15.92
C GLN A 196 -16.34 0.97 17.12
N PRO A 197 -15.88 0.77 18.37
CA PRO A 197 -16.42 1.48 19.52
C PRO A 197 -16.19 2.99 19.40
N ALA A 198 -15.08 3.43 18.78
CA ALA A 198 -14.86 4.85 18.52
C ALA A 198 -15.87 5.42 17.50
N THR A 199 -16.23 4.65 16.47
CA THR A 199 -17.20 5.04 15.44
C THR A 199 -18.61 5.03 16.02
N GLU A 200 -18.98 4.01 16.81
CA GLU A 200 -20.26 3.94 17.51
C GLU A 200 -20.41 5.07 18.52
N TRP A 201 -19.35 5.32 19.30
CA TRP A 201 -19.29 6.46 20.20
C TRP A 201 -19.49 7.76 19.43
N LEU A 202 -18.78 7.96 18.31
CA LEU A 202 -18.90 9.17 17.50
C LEU A 202 -20.30 9.31 16.89
N LEU A 203 -20.88 8.23 16.37
CA LEU A 203 -22.24 8.19 15.81
C LEU A 203 -23.31 8.46 16.87
N GLY A 204 -23.05 8.11 18.14
CA GLY A 204 -23.89 8.47 19.27
C GLY A 204 -23.81 9.95 19.65
N GLN A 205 -22.78 10.68 19.21
CA GLN A 205 -22.60 12.11 19.48
C GLN A 205 -23.15 12.96 18.30
N THR A 206 -24.48 13.01 18.16
CA THR A 206 -25.16 13.76 17.09
C THR A 206 -24.74 15.24 17.05
N ASP A 207 -24.54 15.84 18.23
CA ASP A 207 -24.13 17.24 18.34
C ASP A 207 -22.71 17.44 17.79
N LEU A 208 -21.79 16.53 18.11
CA LEU A 208 -20.42 16.58 17.62
C LEU A 208 -20.38 16.37 16.11
N ILE A 209 -21.16 15.42 15.58
CA ILE A 209 -21.27 15.19 14.13
C ILE A 209 -21.81 16.42 13.43
N THR A 210 -22.84 17.04 13.98
CA THR A 210 -23.42 18.27 13.42
C THR A 210 -22.38 19.39 13.43
N LEU A 211 -21.66 19.57 14.55
CA LEU A 211 -20.59 20.57 14.68
C LEU A 211 -19.41 20.30 13.74
N LEU A 212 -19.03 19.04 13.51
CA LEU A 212 -17.99 18.68 12.55
C LEU A 212 -18.45 18.89 11.11
N THR A 213 -19.71 18.58 10.81
CA THR A 213 -20.26 18.73 9.47
C THR A 213 -20.43 20.20 9.12
N GLU A 214 -21.05 20.99 10.00
CA GLU A 214 -21.07 22.45 9.90
C GLU A 214 -19.64 23.01 9.85
N GLY A 215 -18.75 22.43 10.64
CA GLY A 215 -17.34 22.77 10.72
C GLY A 215 -16.62 22.63 9.39
N LEU A 216 -16.92 21.54 8.67
CA LEU A 216 -16.35 21.25 7.37
C LEU A 216 -17.01 21.98 6.21
N LEU A 217 -18.18 22.57 6.40
CA LEU A 217 -18.91 23.28 5.35
C LEU A 217 -18.74 24.81 5.49
N ASN A 218 -18.63 25.31 6.72
CA ASN A 218 -18.44 26.73 7.00
C ASN A 218 -16.94 27.10 7.00
N PRO A 219 -16.47 27.99 6.11
CA PRO A 219 -15.05 28.36 6.05
C PRO A 219 -14.48 28.90 7.37
N VAL A 220 -15.28 29.61 8.17
CA VAL A 220 -14.81 30.17 9.46
C VAL A 220 -14.54 29.04 10.45
N GLN A 221 -15.44 28.05 10.52
CA GLN A 221 -15.29 26.92 11.41
C GLN A 221 -14.18 25.97 10.91
N LEU A 222 -14.08 25.73 9.59
CA LEU A 222 -12.98 24.99 8.98
C LEU A 222 -11.64 25.63 9.33
N GLY A 223 -11.57 26.96 9.33
CA GLY A 223 -10.40 27.72 9.77
C GLY A 223 -10.02 27.43 11.22
N ARG A 224 -10.99 27.37 12.12
CA ARG A 224 -10.76 26.99 13.54
C ARG A 224 -10.26 25.55 13.67
N ILE A 225 -10.86 24.61 12.92
CA ILE A 225 -10.43 23.20 12.91
C ILE A 225 -8.99 23.11 12.38
N ALA A 226 -8.69 23.76 11.25
CA ALA A 226 -7.36 23.76 10.65
C ALA A 226 -6.30 24.39 11.58
N LEU A 227 -6.63 25.48 12.28
CA LEU A 227 -5.77 26.07 13.31
C LEU A 227 -5.56 25.13 14.50
N GLY A 228 -6.61 24.46 14.98
CA GLY A 228 -6.53 23.48 16.06
C GLY A 228 -5.63 22.30 15.72
N PHE A 229 -5.83 21.69 14.55
CA PHE A 229 -4.95 20.63 14.03
C PHE A 229 -3.53 21.14 13.81
N GLY A 230 -3.36 22.37 13.31
CA GLY A 230 -2.05 23.01 13.14
C GLY A 230 -1.31 23.18 14.47
N ALA A 231 -1.99 23.67 15.50
CA ALA A 231 -1.43 23.81 16.85
C ALA A 231 -1.04 22.45 17.44
N LEU A 232 -1.92 21.44 17.33
CA LEU A 232 -1.62 20.07 17.77
C LEU A 232 -0.44 19.46 17.00
N ALA A 233 -0.36 19.65 15.69
CA ALA A 233 0.75 19.19 14.86
C ALA A 233 2.08 19.83 15.27
N LEU A 234 2.07 21.14 15.59
CA LEU A 234 3.25 21.84 16.09
C LEU A 234 3.67 21.34 17.47
N LEU A 235 2.73 21.22 18.42
CA LEU A 235 3.01 20.73 19.78
C LEU A 235 3.57 19.30 19.75
N THR A 236 2.95 18.41 18.97
CA THR A 236 3.43 17.03 18.80
C THR A 236 4.77 16.97 18.09
N SER A 237 5.03 17.83 17.10
CA SER A 237 6.34 17.92 16.43
C SER A 237 7.44 18.43 17.38
N VAL A 238 7.12 19.38 18.25
CA VAL A 238 8.04 19.84 19.31
C VAL A 238 8.32 18.69 20.29
N ALA A 239 7.28 18.01 20.78
CA ALA A 239 7.43 16.86 21.67
C ALA A 239 8.27 15.75 21.01
N ALA A 240 7.99 15.41 19.75
CA ALA A 240 8.75 14.46 18.96
C ALA A 240 10.21 14.87 18.81
N SER A 241 10.50 16.16 18.59
CA SER A 241 11.86 16.67 18.52
C SER A 241 12.59 16.55 19.86
N GLN A 242 11.91 16.79 21.00
CA GLN A 242 12.50 16.61 22.32
C GLN A 242 12.80 15.13 22.62
N ILE A 243 11.83 14.24 22.35
CA ILE A 243 12.00 12.80 22.51
C ILE A 243 13.13 12.28 21.62
N PHE A 244 13.22 12.78 20.38
CA PHE A 244 14.32 12.49 19.48
C PHE A 244 15.67 12.91 20.08
N ASN A 245 15.80 14.13 20.59
CA ASN A 245 17.05 14.58 21.20
C ASN A 245 17.47 13.73 22.42
N LEU A 246 16.51 13.21 23.19
CA LEU A 246 16.77 12.44 24.40
C LEU A 246 17.04 10.95 24.15
N ALA A 247 16.29 10.32 23.24
CA ALA A 247 16.26 8.86 23.10
C ALA A 247 16.89 8.34 21.80
N PHE A 248 17.15 9.21 20.82
CA PHE A 248 17.58 8.75 19.50
C PHE A 248 18.96 8.09 19.52
N HIS A 249 19.94 8.67 20.20
CA HIS A 249 21.30 8.13 20.30
C HIS A 249 21.32 6.73 20.90
N GLU A 250 20.64 6.55 22.04
CA GLU A 250 20.53 5.25 22.70
C GLU A 250 19.93 4.19 21.75
N GLY A 251 18.88 4.55 21.00
CA GLY A 251 18.28 3.65 20.02
C GLY A 251 19.19 3.37 18.82
N TRP A 252 19.94 4.38 18.36
CA TRP A 252 20.84 4.28 17.22
C TRP A 252 22.08 3.43 17.53
N ASP A 253 22.71 3.65 18.69
CA ASP A 253 23.86 2.86 19.15
C ASP A 253 23.48 1.39 19.30
N ARG A 254 22.36 1.10 19.97
CA ARG A 254 21.82 -0.27 20.11
C ARG A 254 21.59 -0.95 18.77
N LEU A 255 21.06 -0.23 17.78
CA LEU A 255 20.81 -0.76 16.45
C LEU A 255 22.09 -1.03 15.65
N ARG A 256 23.20 -0.38 16.02
CA ARG A 256 24.52 -0.55 15.41
C ARG A 256 25.41 -1.56 16.08
N GLU A 257 25.12 -1.92 17.32
CA GLU A 257 25.78 -3.04 17.99
C GLU A 257 25.53 -4.31 17.16
N VAL A 258 26.46 -4.58 16.24
CA VAL A 258 26.53 -5.80 15.47
C VAL A 258 26.66 -6.89 16.52
N PRO A 259 25.67 -7.79 16.67
CA PRO A 259 25.77 -8.82 17.68
C PRO A 259 27.07 -9.57 17.42
N THR A 260 27.96 -9.54 18.41
CA THR A 260 29.23 -10.26 18.38
C THR A 260 28.87 -11.68 18.01
N ARG A 261 29.34 -12.10 16.82
CA ARG A 261 28.92 -13.33 16.16
C ARG A 261 29.06 -14.45 17.19
N GLN A 262 27.94 -14.90 17.78
CA GLN A 262 27.98 -16.00 18.73
C GLN A 262 28.68 -17.13 17.99
N ALA A 263 29.71 -17.70 18.63
CA ALA A 263 30.53 -18.75 18.04
C ALA A 263 29.58 -19.78 17.39
N PRO A 264 29.86 -20.22 16.15
CA PRO A 264 28.95 -21.08 15.41
C PRO A 264 28.66 -22.31 16.25
N VAL A 265 27.50 -22.34 16.90
CA VAL A 265 26.96 -23.56 17.51
C VAL A 265 26.90 -24.54 16.34
N SER A 266 27.63 -25.65 16.44
CA SER A 266 27.86 -26.59 15.36
C SER A 266 26.52 -27.04 14.74
N LEU A 267 26.14 -26.41 13.64
CA LEU A 267 24.87 -26.58 12.92
C LEU A 267 24.79 -27.92 12.15
N VAL A 268 25.59 -28.92 12.55
CA VAL A 268 25.79 -30.17 11.79
C VAL A 268 24.52 -31.05 11.73
N THR A 269 23.47 -30.79 12.53
CA THR A 269 22.30 -31.68 12.56
C THR A 269 20.94 -31.01 12.37
N ARG A 270 20.83 -29.68 12.19
CA ARG A 270 19.52 -29.05 11.94
C ARG A 270 19.12 -29.12 10.46
N ARG A 271 18.90 -30.36 10.02
CA ARG A 271 18.40 -30.75 8.70
C ARG A 271 17.08 -30.00 8.44
N SER A 272 17.08 -29.04 7.51
CA SER A 272 15.96 -28.13 7.21
C SER A 272 14.83 -28.84 6.44
N TRP A 273 14.23 -29.87 7.04
CA TRP A 273 13.31 -30.81 6.37
C TRP A 273 12.09 -30.14 5.71
N GLY A 274 11.57 -29.04 6.27
CA GLY A 274 10.31 -28.46 5.80
C GLY A 274 10.36 -27.83 4.40
N THR A 275 11.30 -26.92 4.14
CA THR A 275 11.28 -26.17 2.86
C THR A 275 11.75 -26.99 1.67
N TYR A 276 12.66 -27.94 1.87
CA TYR A 276 13.16 -28.77 0.77
C TYR A 276 12.13 -29.79 0.28
N GLN A 277 11.30 -30.32 1.19
CA GLN A 277 10.24 -31.29 0.85
C GLN A 277 9.14 -30.66 -0.02
N LEU A 278 8.71 -29.43 0.30
CA LEU A 278 7.68 -28.71 -0.46
C LEU A 278 8.06 -28.45 -1.92
N VAL A 279 9.37 -28.37 -2.20
CA VAL A 279 9.90 -27.98 -3.51
C VAL A 279 10.55 -29.18 -4.23
N ARG A 280 10.36 -30.41 -3.72
CA ARG A 280 11.02 -31.61 -4.25
C ARG A 280 10.62 -31.93 -5.70
N THR A 281 9.40 -31.59 -6.10
CA THR A 281 8.83 -31.84 -7.43
C THR A 281 9.35 -30.88 -8.50
N LEU A 282 9.99 -29.77 -8.11
CA LEU A 282 10.49 -28.79 -9.07
C LEU A 282 11.86 -29.16 -9.62
N PRO A 283 12.19 -28.72 -10.85
CA PRO A 283 13.52 -28.87 -11.42
C PRO A 283 14.60 -28.37 -10.48
N THR A 284 15.73 -29.10 -10.42
CA THR A 284 16.87 -28.81 -9.55
C THR A 284 17.30 -27.33 -9.53
N PRO A 285 17.47 -26.61 -10.67
CA PRO A 285 17.88 -25.21 -10.63
C PRO A 285 16.85 -24.33 -9.91
N LEU A 286 15.56 -24.45 -10.25
CA LEU A 286 14.48 -23.69 -9.62
C LEU A 286 14.37 -24.01 -8.13
N ARG A 287 14.54 -25.27 -7.74
CA ARG A 287 14.47 -25.69 -6.33
C ARG A 287 15.51 -24.99 -5.46
N HIS A 288 16.76 -24.91 -5.91
CA HIS A 288 17.82 -24.25 -5.14
C HIS A 288 17.59 -22.73 -5.04
N PHE A 289 17.10 -22.10 -6.11
CA PHE A 289 16.69 -20.69 -6.07
C PHE A 289 15.56 -20.46 -5.07
N LEU A 290 14.49 -21.25 -5.13
CA LEU A 290 13.33 -21.08 -4.24
C LEU A 290 13.71 -21.25 -2.76
N VAL A 291 14.50 -22.27 -2.45
CA VAL A 291 14.95 -22.49 -1.06
C VAL A 291 15.81 -21.32 -0.58
N LYS A 292 16.72 -20.79 -1.42
CA LYS A 292 17.51 -19.59 -1.08
C LYS A 292 16.59 -18.40 -0.79
N GLU A 293 15.69 -18.08 -1.72
CA GLU A 293 14.83 -16.90 -1.63
C GLU A 293 13.83 -16.99 -0.46
N TRP A 294 13.28 -18.17 -0.17
CA TRP A 294 12.37 -18.34 0.98
C TRP A 294 13.11 -18.25 2.33
N LEU A 295 14.36 -18.71 2.40
CA LEU A 295 15.20 -18.51 3.58
C LEU A 295 15.56 -17.03 3.75
N GLU A 296 15.80 -16.32 2.65
CA GLU A 296 16.02 -14.86 2.65
C GLU A 296 14.75 -14.11 3.08
N LEU A 297 13.58 -14.51 2.58
CA LEU A 297 12.28 -13.96 2.94
C LEU A 297 12.00 -14.12 4.44
N LYS A 298 12.31 -15.29 5.02
CA LYS A 298 12.21 -15.54 6.47
C LYS A 298 13.15 -14.64 7.28
N ARG A 299 14.30 -14.27 6.73
CA ARG A 299 15.29 -13.39 7.38
C ARG A 299 14.98 -11.91 7.16
N ASN A 300 14.18 -11.58 6.15
CA ASN A 300 13.82 -10.22 5.79
C ASN A 300 12.46 -9.82 6.37
N PRO A 301 12.41 -8.94 7.39
CA PRO A 301 11.15 -8.61 8.05
C PRO A 301 10.17 -7.85 7.18
N ARG A 302 10.65 -7.07 6.20
CA ARG A 302 9.76 -6.37 5.27
C ARG A 302 9.01 -7.36 4.40
N GLY A 303 9.69 -8.42 3.98
CA GLY A 303 9.06 -9.53 3.28
C GLY A 303 8.00 -10.21 4.13
N LEU A 304 8.28 -10.45 5.42
CA LEU A 304 7.30 -11.03 6.35
C LEU A 304 6.11 -10.11 6.62
N ILE A 305 6.32 -8.79 6.75
CA ILE A 305 5.22 -7.81 6.84
C ILE A 305 4.34 -7.93 5.60
N ASN A 306 4.94 -7.98 4.41
CA ASN A 306 4.18 -8.04 3.17
C ASN A 306 3.39 -9.35 3.03
N LEU A 307 3.90 -10.45 3.57
CA LEU A 307 3.16 -11.71 3.68
C LEU A 307 2.02 -11.66 4.71
N ALA A 308 2.11 -10.81 5.73
CA ALA A 308 1.11 -10.66 6.79
C ALA A 308 0.03 -9.60 6.48
N GLN A 309 0.22 -8.77 5.44
CA GLN A 309 -0.79 -7.81 4.97
C GLN A 309 -2.20 -8.38 4.69
N PRO A 310 -2.43 -9.60 4.20
CA PRO A 310 -3.79 -10.11 4.07
C PRO A 310 -4.49 -10.26 5.42
N LEU A 311 -3.74 -10.57 6.48
CA LEU A 311 -4.28 -10.64 7.83
C LEU A 311 -4.74 -9.26 8.28
N ILE A 312 -3.96 -8.21 7.98
CA ILE A 312 -4.34 -6.82 8.24
C ILE A 312 -5.66 -6.49 7.52
N LEU A 313 -5.78 -6.84 6.24
CA LEU A 313 -7.00 -6.63 5.46
C LEU A 313 -8.18 -7.40 6.07
N VAL A 314 -8.02 -8.68 6.36
CA VAL A 314 -9.10 -9.53 6.90
C VAL A 314 -9.52 -9.07 8.28
N VAL A 315 -8.58 -8.76 9.18
CA VAL A 315 -8.88 -8.20 10.49
C VAL A 315 -9.68 -6.90 10.34
N ALA A 316 -9.24 -6.02 9.44
CA ALA A 316 -9.93 -4.76 9.20
C ALA A 316 -11.38 -4.95 8.76
N LEU A 317 -11.61 -5.97 7.94
CA LEU A 317 -12.88 -6.20 7.27
C LEU A 317 -13.83 -7.12 8.04
N VAL A 318 -13.30 -8.07 8.81
CA VAL A 318 -14.07 -9.06 9.60
C VAL A 318 -14.50 -8.50 10.95
N LEU A 319 -13.75 -7.56 11.53
CA LEU A 319 -14.14 -6.97 12.81
C LEU A 319 -15.33 -6.01 12.67
N LEU A 320 -15.47 -5.32 11.54
CA LEU A 320 -16.60 -4.39 11.30
C LEU A 320 -18.01 -5.03 11.48
N PRO A 321 -18.28 -6.27 11.01
CA PRO A 321 -19.62 -6.85 11.05
C PRO A 321 -19.81 -7.94 12.12
N ALA A 322 -18.73 -8.61 12.56
CA ALA A 322 -18.83 -9.81 13.38
C ALA A 322 -19.40 -9.58 14.80
N ILE A 323 -19.46 -8.33 15.27
CA ILE A 323 -19.98 -7.99 16.60
C ILE A 323 -21.50 -7.71 16.58
N ARG A 324 -22.12 -7.50 15.41
CA ARG A 324 -23.59 -7.39 15.30
C ARG A 324 -24.22 -8.75 15.03
N SER A 325 -24.27 -9.59 16.05
CA SER A 325 -25.14 -10.77 16.05
C SER A 325 -26.61 -10.34 16.11
N GLY A 326 -27.45 -10.80 15.18
CA GLY A 326 -28.90 -10.63 15.30
C GLY A 326 -29.67 -10.74 13.99
N THR A 327 -29.52 -9.76 13.09
CA THR A 327 -30.32 -9.68 11.85
C THR A 327 -29.63 -8.89 10.73
N GLY A 328 -28.68 -8.00 11.06
CA GLY A 328 -27.96 -7.20 10.07
C GLY A 328 -26.86 -7.93 9.30
N ARG A 329 -26.56 -9.19 9.63
CA ARG A 329 -25.48 -9.96 9.00
C ARG A 329 -25.80 -10.29 7.54
N ASP A 330 -27.01 -10.78 7.29
CA ASP A 330 -27.42 -11.24 5.96
C ASP A 330 -27.56 -10.09 4.96
N THR A 331 -27.92 -8.89 5.46
CA THR A 331 -28.02 -7.68 4.64
C THR A 331 -26.66 -7.04 4.36
N LEU A 332 -25.71 -7.12 5.29
CA LEU A 332 -24.37 -6.56 5.12
C LEU A 332 -23.43 -7.49 4.35
N GLN A 333 -23.66 -8.81 4.37
CA GLN A 333 -22.81 -9.79 3.72
C GLN A 333 -22.52 -9.49 2.22
N PRO A 334 -23.52 -9.16 1.38
CA PRO A 334 -23.30 -8.73 0.01
C PRO A 334 -22.36 -7.53 -0.14
N LEU A 335 -22.54 -6.52 0.70
CA LEU A 335 -21.75 -5.30 0.69
C LEU A 335 -20.32 -5.58 1.12
N LEU A 336 -20.13 -6.42 2.14
CA LEU A 336 -18.81 -6.84 2.61
C LEU A 336 -18.06 -7.61 1.53
N PHE A 337 -18.73 -8.54 0.83
CA PHE A 337 -18.13 -9.25 -0.28
C PHE A 337 -17.65 -8.29 -1.39
N GLY A 338 -18.49 -7.34 -1.81
CA GLY A 338 -18.12 -6.32 -2.80
C GLY A 338 -16.95 -5.44 -2.33
N PHE A 339 -16.98 -5.02 -1.06
CA PHE A 339 -15.90 -4.25 -0.45
C PHE A 339 -14.59 -5.05 -0.37
N MET A 340 -14.64 -6.35 -0.02
CA MET A 340 -13.48 -7.24 -0.05
C MET A 340 -12.87 -7.32 -1.44
N MET A 341 -13.67 -7.47 -2.50
CA MET A 341 -13.14 -7.50 -3.87
C MET A 341 -12.44 -6.18 -4.23
N MET A 342 -13.03 -5.03 -3.88
CA MET A 342 -12.45 -3.72 -4.16
C MET A 342 -11.13 -3.52 -3.40
N MET A 343 -11.11 -3.83 -2.10
CA MET A 343 -9.89 -3.75 -1.29
C MET A 343 -8.82 -4.72 -1.81
N LEU A 344 -9.21 -5.95 -2.14
CA LEU A 344 -8.31 -6.96 -2.69
C LEU A 344 -7.61 -6.45 -3.97
N ALA A 345 -8.33 -5.80 -4.87
CA ALA A 345 -7.74 -5.21 -6.06
C ALA A 345 -6.75 -4.08 -5.76
N LEU A 346 -7.09 -3.20 -4.81
CA LEU A 346 -6.19 -2.13 -4.39
C LEU A 346 -4.88 -2.70 -3.83
N PHE A 347 -4.97 -3.69 -2.95
CA PHE A 347 -3.80 -4.33 -2.35
C PHE A 347 -2.98 -5.08 -3.42
N ILE A 348 -3.60 -5.94 -4.22
CA ILE A 348 -2.89 -6.70 -5.27
C ILE A 348 -2.24 -5.76 -6.30
N GLY A 349 -2.82 -4.59 -6.57
CA GLY A 349 -2.21 -3.59 -7.45
C GLY A 349 -0.86 -3.06 -6.94
N ILE A 350 -0.69 -2.97 -5.62
CA ILE A 350 0.46 -2.33 -4.97
C ILE A 350 1.49 -3.36 -4.47
N LEU A 351 1.04 -4.49 -3.93
CA LEU A 351 1.90 -5.46 -3.23
C LEU A 351 3.09 -5.98 -4.04
N PRO A 352 2.93 -6.39 -5.32
CA PRO A 352 4.04 -6.94 -6.10
C PRO A 352 5.18 -5.93 -6.28
N ILE A 353 4.92 -4.63 -6.21
CA ILE A 353 5.94 -3.59 -6.27
C ILE A 353 6.85 -3.65 -5.04
N GLY A 354 6.30 -3.95 -3.87
CA GLY A 354 7.06 -4.09 -2.62
C GLY A 354 7.82 -5.42 -2.50
N THR A 355 7.38 -6.47 -3.19
CA THR A 355 7.94 -7.82 -3.07
C THR A 355 8.65 -8.28 -4.34
N SER A 356 7.91 -8.44 -5.44
CA SER A 356 8.38 -8.97 -6.71
C SER A 356 9.41 -8.07 -7.37
N LEU A 357 9.16 -6.75 -7.39
CA LEU A 357 10.12 -5.79 -7.93
C LEU A 357 11.40 -5.76 -7.09
N MET A 358 11.21 -5.73 -5.78
CA MET A 358 12.31 -5.65 -4.82
C MET A 358 13.19 -6.90 -4.85
N ALA A 359 12.61 -8.08 -5.10
CA ALA A 359 13.37 -9.32 -5.21
C ALA A 359 14.34 -9.33 -6.41
N VAL A 360 13.97 -8.66 -7.51
CA VAL A 360 14.88 -8.43 -8.64
C VAL A 360 15.90 -7.34 -8.30
N ALA A 361 15.44 -6.22 -7.72
CA ALA A 361 16.31 -5.11 -7.35
C ALA A 361 17.39 -5.51 -6.33
N GLN A 362 17.11 -6.45 -5.41
CA GLN A 362 18.05 -6.91 -4.39
C GLN A 362 19.26 -7.64 -4.94
N GLU A 363 19.17 -8.26 -6.12
CA GLU A 363 20.32 -8.96 -6.72
C GLU A 363 21.47 -7.98 -7.03
N GLY A 364 21.18 -6.79 -7.56
CA GLY A 364 22.18 -5.76 -7.83
C GLY A 364 23.39 -6.30 -8.62
N ARG A 365 24.61 -5.97 -8.16
CA ARG A 365 25.85 -6.47 -8.78
C ARG A 365 26.02 -7.99 -8.73
N ARG A 366 25.28 -8.72 -7.87
CA ARG A 366 25.31 -10.20 -7.85
C ARG A 366 24.70 -10.80 -9.12
N MET A 367 23.95 -10.02 -9.89
CA MET A 367 23.47 -10.43 -11.20
C MET A 367 24.62 -10.83 -12.15
N ALA A 368 25.79 -10.18 -12.03
CA ALA A 368 27.00 -10.54 -12.78
C ALA A 368 27.42 -11.99 -12.50
N LEU A 369 27.36 -12.42 -11.23
CA LEU A 369 27.71 -13.79 -10.84
C LEU A 369 26.69 -14.81 -11.34
N LEU A 370 25.40 -14.45 -11.33
CA LEU A 370 24.33 -15.30 -11.87
C LEU A 370 24.46 -15.50 -13.39
N ARG A 371 25.10 -14.57 -14.11
CA ARG A 371 25.36 -14.67 -15.55
C ARG A 371 26.48 -15.65 -15.90
N VAL A 372 27.48 -15.76 -15.03
CA VAL A 372 28.59 -16.72 -15.20
C VAL A 372 28.16 -18.14 -14.80
N ALA A 373 27.12 -18.26 -13.98
CA ALA A 373 26.56 -19.55 -13.61
C ALA A 373 25.90 -20.23 -14.83
N PRO A 374 25.95 -21.57 -14.94
CA PRO A 374 25.37 -22.34 -16.06
C PRO A 374 23.84 -22.44 -15.93
N ILE A 375 23.17 -21.31 -15.83
CA ILE A 375 21.72 -21.17 -15.67
C ILE A 375 21.22 -20.11 -16.64
N SER A 376 20.07 -20.37 -17.28
CA SER A 376 19.48 -19.38 -18.18
C SER A 376 18.92 -18.20 -17.37
N MET A 377 19.01 -16.98 -17.91
CA MET A 377 18.40 -15.81 -17.27
C MET A 377 16.88 -15.94 -17.17
N SER A 378 16.26 -16.61 -18.14
CA SER A 378 14.85 -17.00 -18.05
C SER A 378 14.56 -17.79 -16.77
N ASP A 379 15.38 -18.76 -16.40
CA ASP A 379 15.17 -19.57 -15.18
C ASP A 379 15.42 -18.77 -13.91
N VAL A 380 16.35 -17.81 -13.92
CA VAL A 380 16.54 -16.86 -12.82
C VAL A 380 15.27 -16.03 -12.60
N ILE A 381 14.73 -15.42 -13.66
CA ILE A 381 13.52 -14.60 -13.57
C ILE A 381 12.31 -15.47 -13.15
N LYS A 382 12.14 -16.67 -13.72
CA LYS A 382 11.08 -17.63 -13.30
C LYS A 382 11.23 -17.97 -11.82
N GLY A 383 12.44 -18.27 -11.37
CA GLY A 383 12.75 -18.55 -9.97
C GLY A 383 12.34 -17.40 -9.06
N LYS A 384 12.63 -16.16 -9.45
CA LYS A 384 12.22 -14.94 -8.71
C LYS A 384 10.71 -14.73 -8.68
N PHE A 385 10.03 -14.99 -9.79
CA PHE A 385 8.57 -14.97 -9.84
C PHE A 385 7.98 -15.98 -8.85
N TRP A 386 8.35 -17.26 -8.93
CA TRP A 386 7.82 -18.30 -8.03
C TRP A 386 8.20 -18.06 -6.57
N ALA A 387 9.40 -17.54 -6.31
CA ALA A 387 9.88 -17.23 -4.97
C ALA A 387 9.03 -16.17 -4.26
N THR A 388 8.49 -15.22 -5.02
CA THR A 388 7.70 -14.10 -4.47
C THR A 388 6.21 -14.35 -4.56
N TRP A 389 5.71 -14.83 -5.70
CA TRP A 389 4.29 -15.10 -5.93
C TRP A 389 3.75 -16.23 -5.05
N ALA A 390 4.44 -17.37 -4.95
CA ALA A 390 3.91 -18.54 -4.24
C ALA A 390 3.63 -18.28 -2.74
N PRO A 391 4.56 -17.73 -1.94
CA PRO A 391 4.27 -17.46 -0.53
C PRO A 391 3.21 -16.38 -0.35
N MET A 392 3.14 -15.38 -1.26
CA MET A 392 2.10 -14.37 -1.23
C MET A 392 0.72 -14.96 -1.54
N ALA A 393 0.58 -15.66 -2.67
CA ALA A 393 -0.67 -16.28 -3.09
C ALA A 393 -1.17 -17.27 -2.04
N LEU A 394 -0.28 -18.08 -1.45
CA LEU A 394 -0.63 -18.99 -0.37
C LEU A 394 -1.13 -18.26 0.87
N SER A 395 -0.37 -17.26 1.36
CA SER A 395 -0.76 -16.49 2.55
C SER A 395 -2.12 -15.81 2.37
N TRP A 396 -2.30 -15.11 1.25
CA TRP A 396 -3.55 -14.42 0.96
C TRP A 396 -4.74 -15.38 0.80
N THR A 397 -4.56 -16.48 0.06
CA THR A 397 -5.64 -17.44 -0.17
C THR A 397 -6.07 -18.12 1.12
N VAL A 398 -5.12 -18.56 1.96
CA VAL A 398 -5.43 -19.17 3.27
C VAL A 398 -6.20 -18.19 4.16
N VAL A 399 -5.72 -16.95 4.26
CA VAL A 399 -6.36 -15.92 5.08
C VAL A 399 -7.78 -15.59 4.58
N LEU A 400 -7.99 -15.49 3.26
CA LEU A 400 -9.31 -15.24 2.68
C LEU A 400 -10.27 -16.42 2.82
N ILE A 401 -9.78 -17.67 2.75
CA ILE A 401 -10.60 -18.85 3.03
C ILE A 401 -11.07 -18.84 4.48
N ILE A 402 -10.15 -18.63 5.43
CA ILE A 402 -10.48 -18.56 6.86
C ILE A 402 -11.48 -17.41 7.12
N ALA A 403 -11.24 -16.24 6.53
CA ALA A 403 -12.13 -15.09 6.63
C ALA A 403 -13.52 -15.37 6.04
N GLY A 404 -13.58 -15.95 4.86
CA GLY A 404 -14.83 -16.31 4.20
C GLY A 404 -15.64 -17.34 5.00
N MET A 405 -14.97 -18.35 5.56
CA MET A 405 -15.60 -19.32 6.46
C MET A 405 -16.13 -18.66 7.73
N TRP A 406 -15.35 -17.78 8.36
CA TRP A 406 -15.77 -17.02 9.53
C TRP A 406 -16.99 -16.13 9.23
N LEU A 407 -16.94 -15.42 8.11
CA LEU A 407 -18.02 -14.56 7.62
C LEU A 407 -19.22 -15.34 7.08
N GLN A 408 -19.15 -16.68 7.01
CA GLN A 408 -20.20 -17.56 6.46
C GLN A 408 -20.54 -17.22 5.00
N PHE A 409 -19.52 -16.87 4.23
CA PHE A 409 -19.67 -16.70 2.79
C PHE A 409 -19.97 -18.05 2.12
N PRO A 410 -20.91 -18.11 1.16
CA PRO A 410 -21.10 -19.30 0.36
C PRO A 410 -19.80 -19.66 -0.37
N LEU A 411 -19.58 -20.96 -0.61
CA LEU A 411 -18.33 -21.49 -1.17
C LEU A 411 -17.92 -20.82 -2.49
N TRP A 412 -18.88 -20.39 -3.31
CA TRP A 412 -18.58 -19.69 -4.56
C TRP A 412 -17.98 -18.29 -4.32
N GLN A 413 -18.39 -17.55 -3.28
CA GLN A 413 -17.80 -16.25 -2.92
C GLN A 413 -16.36 -16.43 -2.42
N ILE A 414 -16.13 -17.47 -1.61
CA ILE A 414 -14.79 -17.82 -1.15
C ILE A 414 -13.91 -18.21 -2.34
N GLY A 415 -14.45 -19.04 -3.25
CA GLY A 415 -13.79 -19.45 -4.48
C GLY A 415 -13.47 -18.28 -5.41
N SER A 416 -14.38 -17.30 -5.55
CA SER A 416 -14.15 -16.12 -6.37
C SER A 416 -13.07 -15.22 -5.77
N LEU A 417 -13.09 -14.98 -4.45
CA LEU A 417 -12.05 -14.20 -3.77
C LEU A 417 -10.68 -14.88 -3.88
N ALA A 418 -10.61 -16.19 -3.65
CA ALA A 418 -9.39 -16.97 -3.79
C ALA A 418 -8.88 -16.96 -5.25
N GLY A 419 -9.75 -17.22 -6.23
CA GLY A 419 -9.43 -17.23 -7.64
C GLY A 419 -8.93 -15.86 -8.13
N MET A 420 -9.63 -14.78 -7.77
CA MET A 420 -9.23 -13.40 -8.07
C MET A 420 -7.88 -13.07 -7.44
N THR A 421 -7.64 -13.54 -6.22
CA THR A 421 -6.36 -13.34 -5.53
C THR A 421 -5.21 -14.01 -6.25
N ILE A 422 -5.35 -15.30 -6.58
CA ILE A 422 -4.31 -16.10 -7.23
C ILE A 422 -3.99 -15.53 -8.60
N LEU A 423 -5.02 -15.24 -9.41
CA LEU A 423 -4.87 -14.72 -10.77
C LEU A 423 -4.38 -13.27 -10.78
N GLY A 424 -4.90 -12.44 -9.87
CA GLY A 424 -4.51 -11.05 -9.68
C GLY A 424 -3.04 -10.92 -9.30
N LEU A 425 -2.62 -11.66 -8.26
CA LEU A 425 -1.22 -11.69 -7.84
C LEU A 425 -0.32 -12.28 -8.92
N ALA A 426 -0.76 -13.30 -9.66
CA ALA A 426 0.04 -13.88 -10.75
C ALA A 426 0.34 -12.83 -11.82
N GLY A 427 -0.68 -12.19 -12.39
CA GLY A 427 -0.49 -11.19 -13.45
C GLY A 427 0.33 -9.99 -13.00
N ALA A 428 0.01 -9.43 -11.82
CA ALA A 428 0.71 -8.28 -11.28
C ALA A 428 2.18 -8.62 -10.90
N SER A 429 2.47 -9.81 -10.35
CA SER A 429 3.84 -10.25 -10.07
C SER A 429 4.65 -10.51 -11.33
N VAL A 430 4.12 -11.22 -12.35
CA VAL A 430 4.87 -11.46 -13.61
C VAL A 430 5.21 -10.13 -14.29
N MET A 431 4.23 -9.23 -14.38
CA MET A 431 4.44 -7.89 -14.95
C MET A 431 5.52 -7.11 -14.20
N THR A 432 5.43 -7.10 -12.87
CA THR A 432 6.37 -6.38 -12.02
C THR A 432 7.80 -6.95 -12.10
N VAL A 433 7.94 -8.28 -12.15
CA VAL A 433 9.25 -8.93 -12.34
C VAL A 433 9.83 -8.62 -13.71
N ALA A 434 9.03 -8.66 -14.78
CA ALA A 434 9.47 -8.34 -16.14
C ALA A 434 9.98 -6.89 -16.24
N VAL A 435 9.21 -5.93 -15.74
CA VAL A 435 9.64 -4.52 -15.73
C VAL A 435 10.84 -4.31 -14.80
N GLY A 436 10.92 -5.04 -13.69
CA GLY A 436 12.09 -5.06 -12.82
C GLY A 436 13.36 -5.44 -13.57
N GLY A 437 13.34 -6.55 -14.31
CA GLY A 437 14.48 -6.95 -15.15
C GLY A 437 14.84 -5.91 -16.21
N LEU A 438 13.83 -5.18 -16.71
CA LEU A 438 13.97 -4.13 -17.71
C LEU A 438 14.40 -2.76 -17.20
N SER A 439 14.28 -2.47 -15.91
CA SER A 439 14.37 -1.07 -15.43
C SER A 439 15.29 -0.91 -14.24
N VAL A 440 15.62 -2.01 -13.55
CA VAL A 440 16.52 -1.98 -12.41
C VAL A 440 17.92 -1.59 -12.88
N ASP A 441 18.51 -0.64 -12.16
CA ASP A 441 19.92 -0.33 -12.26
C ASP A 441 20.69 -1.23 -11.29
N PHE A 442 21.37 -2.24 -11.84
CA PHE A 442 22.14 -3.20 -11.06
C PHE A 442 23.48 -2.64 -10.54
N THR A 443 23.91 -1.47 -11.05
CA THR A 443 25.18 -0.84 -10.64
C THR A 443 25.03 -0.04 -9.35
N ALA A 444 23.83 0.51 -9.10
CA ALA A 444 23.53 1.33 -7.94
C ALA A 444 23.66 0.54 -6.63
N GLU A 445 24.38 1.11 -5.67
CA GLU A 445 24.68 0.45 -4.39
C GLU A 445 23.44 0.41 -3.49
N GLU A 446 22.73 1.53 -3.42
CA GLU A 446 21.53 1.67 -2.60
C GLU A 446 20.29 1.08 -3.29
N LEU A 447 19.59 0.21 -2.58
CA LEU A 447 18.38 -0.45 -3.07
C LEU A 447 17.29 0.53 -3.55
N ASN A 448 17.16 1.69 -2.88
CA ASN A 448 16.19 2.73 -3.26
C ASN A 448 16.61 3.53 -4.51
N GLN A 449 17.89 3.49 -4.87
CA GLN A 449 18.41 4.14 -6.08
C GLN A 449 18.32 3.21 -7.31
N ARG A 450 18.29 1.89 -7.09
CA ARG A 450 18.16 0.89 -8.16
C ARG A 450 16.85 1.00 -8.95
N MET A 451 15.84 1.67 -8.40
CA MET A 451 14.53 1.82 -9.02
C MET A 451 14.17 3.30 -9.16
N SER A 452 13.75 3.70 -10.35
CA SER A 452 13.19 5.03 -10.53
C SER A 452 11.76 5.09 -9.98
N LEU A 453 11.43 6.18 -9.30
CA LEU A 453 10.07 6.40 -8.77
C LEU A 453 9.02 6.35 -9.89
N GLY A 454 9.36 6.86 -11.07
CA GLY A 454 8.47 6.85 -12.24
C GLY A 454 8.08 5.44 -12.67
N VAL A 455 9.04 4.50 -12.68
CA VAL A 455 8.76 3.09 -13.01
C VAL A 455 7.85 2.45 -11.98
N SER A 456 8.05 2.71 -10.68
CA SER A 456 7.17 2.20 -9.62
C SER A 456 5.73 2.70 -9.75
N TYR A 457 5.52 3.99 -10.04
CA TYR A 457 4.18 4.54 -10.25
C TYR A 457 3.52 4.04 -11.54
N LEU A 458 4.29 3.92 -12.63
CA LEU A 458 3.80 3.33 -13.88
C LEU A 458 3.36 1.88 -13.66
N LEU A 459 4.16 1.10 -12.94
CA LEU A 459 3.80 -0.27 -12.55
C LEU A 459 2.55 -0.32 -11.69
N MET A 460 2.41 0.59 -10.73
CA MET A 460 1.20 0.69 -9.91
C MET A 460 -0.03 0.97 -10.78
N GLY A 461 0.07 1.87 -11.74
CA GLY A 461 -1.00 2.16 -12.71
C GLY A 461 -1.36 0.95 -13.55
N ILE A 462 -0.37 0.28 -14.16
CA ILE A 462 -0.61 -0.92 -14.99
C ILE A 462 -1.22 -2.05 -14.17
N ASN A 463 -0.69 -2.32 -12.98
CA ASN A 463 -1.24 -3.34 -12.09
C ASN A 463 -2.67 -2.99 -11.66
N SER A 464 -2.97 -1.72 -11.41
CA SER A 464 -4.32 -1.27 -11.07
C SER A 464 -5.31 -1.49 -12.22
N VAL A 465 -4.91 -1.18 -13.46
CA VAL A 465 -5.73 -1.44 -14.65
C VAL A 465 -5.99 -2.93 -14.83
N TYR A 466 -4.95 -3.77 -14.69
CA TYR A 466 -5.09 -5.21 -14.74
C TYR A 466 -6.03 -5.74 -13.65
N MET A 467 -5.93 -5.19 -12.43
CA MET A 467 -6.80 -5.60 -11.33
C MET A 467 -8.25 -5.15 -11.53
N LEU A 468 -8.50 -3.96 -12.06
CA LEU A 468 -9.85 -3.52 -12.43
C LEU A 468 -10.46 -4.43 -13.50
N LEU A 469 -9.67 -4.80 -14.51
CA LEU A 469 -10.09 -5.70 -15.56
C LEU A 469 -10.38 -7.12 -15.01
N THR A 470 -9.57 -7.58 -14.06
CA THR A 470 -9.80 -8.84 -13.34
C THR A 470 -11.07 -8.80 -12.50
N ILE A 471 -11.30 -7.73 -11.72
CA ILE A 471 -12.57 -7.56 -10.98
C ILE A 471 -13.75 -7.60 -11.94
N ALA A 472 -13.69 -6.85 -13.04
CA ALA A 472 -14.80 -6.77 -13.99
C ALA A 472 -15.16 -8.15 -14.56
N VAL A 473 -14.16 -8.99 -14.87
CA VAL A 473 -14.38 -10.39 -15.27
C VAL A 473 -15.06 -11.19 -14.16
N PHE A 474 -14.58 -11.09 -12.91
CA PHE A 474 -15.16 -11.82 -11.79
C PHE A 474 -16.58 -11.35 -11.46
N VAL A 475 -16.85 -10.04 -11.46
CA VAL A 475 -18.19 -9.46 -11.27
C VAL A 475 -19.13 -9.95 -12.37
N TRP A 476 -18.71 -9.92 -13.62
CA TRP A 476 -19.50 -10.43 -14.74
C TRP A 476 -19.81 -11.92 -14.58
N LEU A 477 -18.83 -12.74 -14.19
CA LEU A 477 -19.03 -14.17 -13.91
C LEU A 477 -20.01 -14.37 -12.75
N VAL A 478 -19.92 -13.58 -11.68
CA VAL A 478 -20.84 -13.66 -10.53
C VAL A 478 -22.27 -13.33 -10.94
N ILE A 479 -22.47 -12.27 -11.73
CA ILE A 479 -23.78 -11.88 -12.25
C ILE A 479 -24.40 -13.00 -13.10
N ARG A 480 -23.59 -13.66 -13.95
CA ARG A 480 -24.08 -14.69 -14.89
C ARG A 480 -24.30 -16.05 -14.24
N LEU A 481 -23.42 -16.46 -13.32
CA LEU A 481 -23.49 -17.78 -12.69
C LEU A 481 -24.38 -17.79 -11.45
N PHE A 482 -24.59 -16.65 -10.80
CA PHE A 482 -25.31 -16.54 -9.53
C PHE A 482 -26.31 -15.37 -9.54
N SER A 483 -27.10 -15.27 -10.62
CA SER A 483 -28.10 -14.20 -10.83
C SER A 483 -29.04 -14.00 -9.64
N ASP A 484 -29.40 -15.10 -8.96
CA ASP A 484 -30.39 -15.10 -7.88
C ASP A 484 -29.78 -14.75 -6.51
N SER A 485 -28.48 -14.46 -6.44
CA SER A 485 -27.80 -14.16 -5.18
C SER A 485 -28.07 -12.74 -4.69
N LEU A 486 -28.14 -12.55 -3.37
CA LEU A 486 -28.24 -11.22 -2.74
C LEU A 486 -27.09 -10.29 -3.12
N VAL A 487 -25.92 -10.85 -3.46
CA VAL A 487 -24.79 -10.10 -4.02
C VAL A 487 -25.17 -9.45 -5.34
N VAL A 488 -25.75 -10.19 -6.26
CA VAL A 488 -26.15 -9.64 -7.57
C VAL A 488 -27.22 -8.57 -7.39
N VAL A 489 -28.21 -8.79 -6.52
CA VAL A 489 -29.22 -7.76 -6.18
C VAL A 489 -28.56 -6.49 -5.62
N ALA A 490 -27.60 -6.64 -4.71
CA ALA A 490 -26.87 -5.49 -4.15
C ALA A 490 -26.05 -4.76 -5.23
N ILE A 491 -25.35 -5.48 -6.11
CA ILE A 491 -24.58 -4.87 -7.21
C ILE A 491 -25.53 -4.27 -8.27
N GLN A 492 -26.74 -4.82 -8.45
CA GLN A 492 -27.71 -4.31 -9.43
C GLN A 492 -28.18 -2.89 -9.08
N THR A 493 -28.12 -2.49 -7.80
CA THR A 493 -28.32 -1.09 -7.42
C THR A 493 -27.28 -0.16 -8.05
N LEU A 494 -26.11 -0.68 -8.41
CA LEU A 494 -25.06 0.03 -9.14
C LEU A 494 -25.24 -0.01 -10.66
N ALA A 495 -26.21 -0.74 -11.20
CA ALA A 495 -26.43 -0.85 -12.65
C ALA A 495 -26.79 0.50 -13.29
N GLY A 496 -27.33 1.44 -12.49
CA GLY A 496 -27.58 2.82 -12.93
C GLY A 496 -26.31 3.62 -13.22
N PHE A 497 -25.14 3.22 -12.69
CA PHE A 497 -23.87 3.87 -13.00
C PHE A 497 -23.40 3.37 -14.37
N GLY A 498 -23.27 4.25 -15.37
CA GLY A 498 -22.87 3.87 -16.73
C GLY A 498 -21.56 3.06 -16.80
N ALA A 499 -20.63 3.31 -15.87
CA ALA A 499 -19.37 2.57 -15.75
C ALA A 499 -19.53 1.09 -15.32
N VAL A 500 -20.67 0.74 -14.72
CA VAL A 500 -20.99 -0.61 -14.22
C VAL A 500 -22.16 -1.22 -15.00
N GLY A 501 -23.09 -0.41 -15.50
CA GLY A 501 -24.30 -0.86 -16.20
C GLY A 501 -24.02 -1.76 -17.39
N TRP A 502 -22.90 -1.56 -18.10
CA TRP A 502 -22.50 -2.43 -19.20
C TRP A 502 -22.17 -3.87 -18.75
N LEU A 503 -21.78 -4.10 -17.49
CA LEU A 503 -21.57 -5.44 -16.92
C LEU A 503 -22.88 -6.22 -16.78
N PHE A 504 -24.01 -5.51 -16.63
CA PHE A 504 -25.35 -6.07 -16.55
C PHE A 504 -26.01 -6.27 -17.91
N SER A 505 -25.42 -5.73 -18.98
CA SER A 505 -25.97 -5.88 -20.32
C SER A 505 -25.93 -7.35 -20.78
N ASP A 506 -26.99 -7.81 -21.43
CA ASP A 506 -27.04 -9.08 -22.17
C ASP A 506 -26.21 -9.08 -23.46
N SER A 507 -25.60 -7.94 -23.79
CA SER A 507 -24.68 -7.83 -24.90
C SER A 507 -23.42 -8.68 -24.69
N LEU A 508 -23.13 -9.56 -25.65
CA LEU A 508 -21.91 -10.37 -25.69
C LEU A 508 -20.63 -9.52 -25.85
N TRP A 509 -20.75 -8.24 -26.26
CA TRP A 509 -19.59 -7.37 -26.48
C TRP A 509 -18.81 -7.05 -25.20
N GLY A 510 -19.49 -6.92 -24.05
CA GLY A 510 -18.85 -6.66 -22.75
C GLY A 510 -17.84 -7.74 -22.35
N PRO A 511 -18.23 -9.02 -22.24
CA PRO A 511 -17.30 -10.09 -21.89
C PRO A 511 -16.22 -10.32 -22.96
N ILE A 512 -16.55 -10.17 -24.24
CA ILE A 512 -15.55 -10.26 -25.32
C ILE A 512 -14.48 -9.17 -25.14
N ALA A 513 -14.87 -7.93 -24.86
CA ALA A 513 -13.93 -6.84 -24.61
C ALA A 513 -13.05 -7.09 -23.38
N LEU A 514 -13.64 -7.62 -22.29
CA LEU A 514 -12.89 -8.01 -21.10
C LEU A 514 -11.87 -9.13 -21.38
N LEU A 515 -12.28 -10.16 -22.12
CA LEU A 515 -11.39 -11.27 -22.49
C LEU A 515 -10.26 -10.78 -23.41
N ILE A 516 -10.57 -9.95 -24.41
CA ILE A 516 -9.56 -9.32 -25.28
C ILE A 516 -8.58 -8.51 -24.44
N GLY A 517 -9.06 -7.73 -23.46
CA GLY A 517 -8.20 -6.95 -22.57
C GLY A 517 -7.29 -7.82 -21.69
N GLN A 518 -7.80 -8.93 -21.13
CA GLN A 518 -6.99 -9.92 -20.41
C GLN A 518 -5.90 -10.51 -21.33
N VAL A 519 -6.28 -10.96 -22.53
CA VAL A 519 -5.35 -11.56 -23.50
C VAL A 519 -4.28 -10.57 -23.94
N ALA A 520 -4.68 -9.32 -24.24
CA ALA A 520 -3.76 -8.25 -24.60
C ALA A 520 -2.76 -7.95 -23.48
N PHE A 521 -3.21 -7.93 -22.21
CA PHE A 521 -2.31 -7.79 -21.06
C PHE A 521 -1.27 -8.91 -21.02
N TRP A 522 -1.69 -10.17 -21.13
CA TRP A 522 -0.77 -11.32 -21.10
C TRP A 522 0.20 -11.35 -22.29
N ILE A 523 -0.23 -10.91 -23.48
CA ILE A 523 0.66 -10.72 -24.63
C ILE A 523 1.72 -9.66 -24.31
N GLY A 524 1.30 -8.51 -23.76
CA GLY A 524 2.22 -7.45 -23.33
C GLY A 524 3.24 -7.94 -22.30
N VAL A 525 2.77 -8.68 -21.29
CA VAL A 525 3.62 -9.30 -20.26
C VAL A 525 4.61 -10.28 -20.89
N LYS A 526 4.20 -11.12 -21.83
CA LYS A 526 5.09 -12.06 -22.55
C LYS A 526 6.19 -11.33 -23.32
N ILE A 527 5.84 -10.23 -24.00
CA ILE A 527 6.80 -9.40 -24.75
C ILE A 527 7.81 -8.76 -23.78
N LEU A 528 7.32 -8.15 -22.69
CA LEU A 528 8.16 -7.53 -21.67
C LEU A 528 9.06 -8.55 -20.98
N TRP A 529 8.55 -9.75 -20.71
CA TRP A 529 9.34 -10.85 -20.15
C TRP A 529 10.50 -11.24 -21.07
N GLY A 530 10.24 -11.43 -22.37
CA GLY A 530 11.29 -11.74 -23.34
C GLY A 530 12.32 -10.61 -23.48
N ALA A 531 11.88 -9.35 -23.41
CA ALA A 531 12.78 -8.21 -23.38
C ALA A 531 13.62 -8.14 -22.09
N ALA A 532 13.03 -8.47 -20.93
CA ALA A 532 13.74 -8.55 -19.65
C ALA A 532 14.84 -9.60 -19.68
N VAL A 533 14.53 -10.81 -20.18
CA VAL A 533 15.52 -11.89 -20.34
C VAL A 533 16.68 -11.45 -21.22
N ARG A 534 16.39 -10.91 -22.42
CA ARG A 534 17.45 -10.42 -23.32
C ARG A 534 18.31 -9.33 -22.70
N ARG A 535 17.71 -8.36 -22.01
CA ARG A 535 18.48 -7.30 -21.32
C ARG A 535 19.41 -7.88 -20.26
N LEU A 536 18.93 -8.83 -19.45
CA LEU A 536 19.76 -9.46 -18.41
C LEU A 536 20.87 -10.32 -19.01
N GLU A 537 20.64 -10.95 -20.16
CA GLU A 537 21.65 -11.70 -20.92
C GLU A 537 22.72 -10.79 -21.54
N THR A 538 22.36 -9.57 -21.94
CA THR A 538 23.30 -8.60 -22.54
C THR A 538 23.91 -7.62 -21.54
N TRP A 539 23.51 -7.66 -20.26
CA TRP A 539 23.97 -6.67 -19.28
C TRP A 539 25.46 -6.83 -18.97
N GLU A 540 26.28 -5.90 -19.47
CA GLU A 540 27.70 -5.79 -19.15
C GLU A 540 27.85 -4.86 -17.95
N GLY A 541 28.29 -5.41 -16.82
CA GLY A 541 28.57 -4.64 -15.61
C GLY A 541 29.81 -3.80 -15.80
N ILE A 542 29.64 -2.60 -16.35
CA ILE A 542 30.69 -1.56 -16.41
C ILE A 542 30.83 -0.90 -15.05
#